data_AF-A0A519L407-F1
#
_entry.id   AF-A0A519L407-F1
#
_cell.length_a   1.000
_cell.length_b   1.000
_cell.length_c   1.000
_cell.angle_alpha   90.00
_cell.angle_beta   90.00
_cell.angle_gamma   90.00
#
_symmetry.space_group_name_H-M   'P 1'
#
loop_
_entity.id
_entity.type
_entity.pdbx_description
1 polymer ?
#
loop_
_entity_poly.entity_id
_entity_poly.type
_entity_poly.pdbx_seq_one_letter_code
_entity_poly.pdbx_strand_id
1 'polypeptide(L)'
;MKTNEMRLHGDKALTEWEPLWVRVPDGLKEYQPDLRYKVGLYRVLLNGIVMAIGTGTDKGGGMAKRLSDFIRASWSGRNHYVGRQIYENRDRLVVEVLIVGSDSDARKVARGLKRPMVHHHRPEWTVPSLRPQKAKARQKRPARPYDGVFPTIAHAPVHTAA
;
A
#
# COMPACT_ATOMS: atom_id res chain seq x y z
N MET A 1 -16.36 23.39 15.59
CA MET A 1 -16.26 21.92 15.35
C MET A 1 -16.17 21.67 13.85
N LYS A 2 -15.27 20.79 13.38
CA LYS A 2 -15.06 20.59 11.94
C LYS A 2 -16.12 19.62 11.40
N THR A 3 -16.91 20.06 10.41
CA THR A 3 -18.04 19.34 9.79
C THR A 3 -17.69 17.92 9.27
N ASN A 4 -16.40 17.62 9.04
CA ASN A 4 -15.97 16.30 8.59
C ASN A 4 -15.91 15.23 9.70
N GLU A 5 -15.86 15.61 10.98
CA GLU A 5 -15.68 14.63 12.07
C GLU A 5 -16.97 13.84 12.36
N MET A 6 -18.15 14.45 12.12
CA MET A 6 -19.45 13.82 12.31
C MET A 6 -19.98 13.10 11.06
N ARG A 7 -19.26 13.19 9.93
CA ARG A 7 -19.67 12.50 8.71
C ARG A 7 -19.44 11.00 8.87
N LEU A 8 -20.47 10.21 8.59
CA LEU A 8 -20.37 8.76 8.62
C LEU A 8 -19.57 8.23 7.42
N HIS A 9 -18.73 7.25 7.70
CA HIS A 9 -17.95 6.49 6.75
C HIS A 9 -18.26 5.00 6.97
N GLY A 10 -19.22 4.48 6.20
CA GLY A 10 -19.88 3.22 6.57
C GLY A 10 -20.90 3.48 7.66
N ASP A 11 -20.77 2.79 8.79
CA ASP A 11 -21.63 2.86 9.97
C ASP A 11 -21.08 3.75 11.10
N LYS A 12 -19.86 4.29 10.94
CA LYS A 12 -19.14 5.03 12.00
C LYS A 12 -18.61 6.38 11.56
N ALA A 13 -18.56 7.32 12.48
CA ALA A 13 -17.88 8.61 12.35
C ALA A 13 -16.36 8.46 12.42
N LEU A 14 -15.62 9.49 11.99
CA LEU A 14 -14.16 9.44 11.97
C LEU A 14 -13.54 9.21 13.36
N THR A 15 -14.14 9.80 14.39
CA THR A 15 -13.71 9.69 15.79
C THR A 15 -13.89 8.29 16.36
N GLU A 16 -14.86 7.53 15.86
CA GLU A 16 -15.11 6.15 16.25
C GLU A 16 -14.15 5.18 15.55
N TRP A 17 -13.66 5.55 14.37
CA TRP A 17 -12.65 4.77 13.65
C TRP A 17 -11.25 4.93 14.27
N GLU A 18 -10.91 6.10 14.79
CA GLU A 18 -9.57 6.40 15.30
C GLU A 18 -9.06 5.47 16.41
N PRO A 19 -9.84 5.03 17.42
CA PRO A 19 -9.32 4.10 18.43
C PRO A 19 -9.12 2.67 17.90
N LEU A 20 -9.53 2.35 16.67
CA LEU A 20 -9.55 0.99 16.14
C LEU A 20 -8.28 0.58 15.37
N TRP A 21 -7.24 1.41 15.41
CA TRP A 21 -5.93 1.04 14.87
C TRP A 21 -5.29 -0.06 15.71
N VAL A 22 -4.88 -1.14 15.05
CA VAL A 22 -4.23 -2.28 15.67
C VAL A 22 -2.81 -2.39 15.13
N ARG A 23 -1.84 -2.52 16.04
CA ARG A 23 -0.44 -2.75 15.68
C ARG A 23 -0.26 -4.11 15.02
N VAL A 24 0.49 -4.13 13.93
CA VAL A 24 0.90 -5.36 13.25
C VAL A 24 2.17 -5.88 13.94
N PRO A 25 2.15 -7.10 14.51
CA PRO A 25 3.36 -7.73 15.05
C PRO A 25 4.45 -7.81 14.00
N ASP A 26 5.68 -7.48 14.38
CA ASP A 26 6.86 -7.44 13.50
C ASP A 26 6.77 -6.52 12.27
N GLY A 27 5.69 -5.74 12.13
CA GLY A 27 5.51 -4.71 11.13
C GLY A 27 5.74 -5.22 9.70
N LEU A 28 6.81 -4.73 9.07
CA LEU A 28 7.21 -5.06 7.69
C LEU A 28 8.43 -5.98 7.61
N LYS A 29 8.78 -6.69 8.69
CA LYS A 29 9.88 -7.67 8.65
C LYS A 29 9.48 -8.94 7.90
N GLU A 30 8.22 -9.34 8.05
CA GLU A 30 7.71 -10.60 7.51
C GLU A 30 6.33 -10.46 6.87
N TYR A 31 5.97 -11.46 6.06
CA TYR A 31 4.65 -11.53 5.45
C TYR A 31 3.56 -11.75 6.51
N GLN A 32 2.41 -11.12 6.33
CA GLN A 32 1.31 -11.07 7.32
C GLN A 32 0.10 -11.89 6.82
N PRO A 33 0.11 -13.23 6.96
CA PRO A 33 -0.95 -14.10 6.41
C PRO A 33 -2.33 -13.83 7.01
N ASP A 34 -2.40 -13.45 8.29
CA ASP A 34 -3.67 -13.16 8.99
C ASP A 34 -4.39 -11.92 8.45
N LEU A 35 -3.71 -11.11 7.66
CA LEU A 35 -4.26 -9.95 6.98
C LEU A 35 -4.71 -10.26 5.54
N ARG A 36 -4.65 -11.52 5.12
CA ARG A 36 -5.07 -11.94 3.79
C ARG A 36 -6.58 -11.76 3.66
N TYR A 37 -7.00 -11.19 2.53
CA TYR A 37 -8.40 -10.84 2.22
C TYR A 37 -9.06 -9.79 3.11
N LYS A 38 -8.46 -9.43 4.24
CA LYS A 38 -8.91 -8.29 5.04
C LYS A 38 -8.73 -7.00 4.26
N VAL A 39 -9.70 -6.11 4.38
CA VAL A 39 -9.78 -4.81 3.73
C VAL A 39 -9.72 -3.73 4.79
N GLY A 40 -8.93 -2.69 4.52
CA GLY A 40 -8.70 -1.65 5.51
C GLY A 40 -7.74 -0.56 5.07
N LEU A 41 -7.33 0.21 6.06
CA LEU A 41 -6.25 1.18 5.96
C LEU A 41 -5.02 0.65 6.68
N TYR A 42 -3.85 1.08 6.23
CA TYR A 42 -2.63 1.00 7.04
C TYR A 42 -2.13 2.41 7.30
N ARG A 43 -1.48 2.57 8.45
CA ARG A 43 -0.60 3.69 8.71
C ARG A 43 0.78 3.18 9.13
N VAL A 44 1.81 3.92 8.76
CA VAL A 44 3.18 3.66 9.21
C VAL A 44 3.65 4.82 10.06
N LEU A 45 4.30 4.49 11.17
CA LEU A 45 4.81 5.46 12.12
C LEU A 45 6.32 5.35 12.21
N LEU A 46 6.98 6.49 12.29
CA LEU A 46 8.40 6.61 12.60
C LEU A 46 8.51 7.47 13.86
N ASN A 47 9.07 6.92 14.94
CA ASN A 47 9.19 7.61 16.24
C ASN A 47 7.85 8.17 16.76
N GLY A 48 6.74 7.44 16.56
CA GLY A 48 5.40 7.86 16.98
C GLY A 48 4.69 8.84 16.04
N ILE A 49 5.36 9.32 14.98
CA ILE A 49 4.79 10.25 14.00
C ILE A 49 4.23 9.45 12.83
N VAL A 50 2.97 9.72 12.43
CA VAL A 50 2.35 9.08 11.28
C VAL A 50 3.00 9.60 9.99
N MET A 51 3.77 8.76 9.32
CA MET A 51 4.51 9.15 8.12
C MET A 51 3.70 8.92 6.84
N ALA A 52 2.92 7.84 6.78
CA ALA A 52 2.05 7.58 5.64
C ALA A 52 0.78 6.84 6.01
N ILE A 53 -0.27 7.07 5.22
CA ILE A 53 -1.54 6.35 5.30
C ILE A 53 -1.92 5.86 3.91
N GLY A 54 -2.26 4.58 3.82
CA GLY A 54 -2.74 3.97 2.59
C GLY A 54 -3.86 2.96 2.84
N THR A 55 -4.23 2.25 1.80
CA THR A 55 -5.37 1.31 1.78
C THR A 55 -4.94 -0.03 1.20
N GLY A 56 -5.41 -1.12 1.79
CA GLY A 56 -5.29 -2.47 1.22
C GLY A 56 -6.65 -2.99 0.77
N THR A 57 -7.06 -2.65 -0.46
CA THR A 57 -8.38 -3.05 -1.01
C THR A 57 -8.27 -4.05 -2.16
N ASP A 58 -7.07 -4.55 -2.45
CA ASP A 58 -6.81 -5.35 -3.66
C ASP A 58 -7.54 -6.71 -3.62
N LYS A 59 -8.27 -7.03 -4.70
CA LYS A 59 -8.99 -8.30 -4.84
C LYS A 59 -7.98 -9.45 -4.81
N GLY A 60 -8.23 -10.46 -3.98
CA GLY A 60 -7.39 -11.66 -3.88
C GLY A 60 -6.21 -11.56 -2.92
N GLY A 61 -5.99 -10.42 -2.24
CA GLY A 61 -4.86 -10.29 -1.31
C GLY A 61 -5.03 -9.26 -0.19
N GLY A 62 -5.92 -8.26 -0.35
CA GLY A 62 -6.26 -7.33 0.72
C GLY A 62 -5.06 -6.61 1.32
N MET A 63 -5.06 -6.50 2.64
CA MET A 63 -4.01 -5.88 3.45
C MET A 63 -2.68 -6.66 3.37
N ALA A 64 -2.70 -7.99 3.44
CA ALA A 64 -1.47 -8.80 3.34
C ALA A 64 -0.68 -8.52 2.06
N LYS A 65 -1.38 -8.46 0.92
CA LYS A 65 -0.76 -8.13 -0.37
C LYS A 65 -0.17 -6.72 -0.37
N ARG A 66 -0.92 -5.74 0.17
CA ARG A 66 -0.46 -4.36 0.24
C ARG A 66 0.79 -4.20 1.10
N LEU A 67 0.86 -4.86 2.25
CA LEU A 67 2.04 -4.80 3.12
C LEU A 67 3.22 -5.55 2.50
N SER A 68 2.96 -6.70 1.85
CA SER A 68 3.97 -7.47 1.12
C SER A 68 4.67 -6.66 0.01
N ASP A 69 3.98 -5.70 -0.61
CA ASP A 69 4.57 -4.79 -1.60
C ASP A 69 5.75 -3.96 -1.05
N PHE A 70 5.79 -3.75 0.27
CA PHE A 70 6.87 -3.02 0.95
C PHE A 70 7.98 -3.93 1.49
N ILE A 71 7.80 -5.25 1.42
CA ILE A 71 8.76 -6.24 1.90
C ILE A 71 9.56 -6.79 0.71
N ARG A 72 8.87 -7.09 -0.40
CA ARG A 72 9.45 -7.80 -1.53
C ARG A 72 10.50 -7.01 -2.30
N ALA A 73 11.48 -7.74 -2.82
CA ALA A 73 12.54 -7.23 -3.67
C ALA A 73 12.07 -6.75 -5.08
N SER A 74 10.78 -6.86 -5.42
CA SER A 74 10.24 -6.31 -6.67
C SER A 74 9.92 -4.80 -6.62
N TRP A 75 10.15 -4.11 -7.74
CA TRP A 75 10.00 -2.65 -7.87
C TRP A 75 8.55 -2.13 -7.97
N SER A 76 7.57 -3.01 -8.19
CA SER A 76 6.18 -2.64 -8.45
C SER A 76 5.54 -1.78 -7.34
N GLY A 77 5.85 -2.05 -6.06
CA GLY A 77 5.40 -1.26 -4.91
C GLY A 77 6.21 0.03 -4.66
N ARG A 78 7.36 0.17 -5.34
CA ARG A 78 8.36 1.24 -5.14
C ARG A 78 8.37 2.29 -6.25
N ASN A 79 7.43 2.23 -7.19
CA ASN A 79 7.31 3.21 -8.26
C ASN A 79 6.85 4.60 -7.78
N HIS A 80 6.40 4.71 -6.52
CA HIS A 80 5.93 5.96 -5.92
C HIS A 80 6.77 6.33 -4.69
N TYR A 81 6.93 7.64 -4.45
CA TYR A 81 7.76 8.17 -3.37
C TYR A 81 7.47 7.52 -2.01
N VAL A 82 6.19 7.45 -1.62
CA VAL A 82 5.76 6.85 -0.35
C VAL A 82 6.24 5.40 -0.22
N GLY A 83 6.06 4.60 -1.27
CA GLY A 83 6.48 3.20 -1.25
C GLY A 83 7.99 3.02 -1.11
N ARG A 84 8.79 3.94 -1.70
CA ARG A 84 10.25 3.94 -1.50
C ARG A 84 10.64 4.26 -0.07
N GLN A 85 10.06 5.33 0.51
CA GLN A 85 10.37 5.71 1.89
C GLN A 85 9.98 4.63 2.88
N ILE A 86 8.83 3.98 2.68
CA ILE A 86 8.42 2.84 3.51
C ILE A 86 9.43 1.70 3.39
N TYR A 87 9.81 1.30 2.17
CA TYR A 87 10.77 0.21 1.96
C TYR A 87 12.14 0.50 2.57
N GLU A 88 12.66 1.72 2.37
CA GLU A 88 13.97 2.17 2.86
C GLU A 88 14.04 2.24 4.39
N ASN A 89 12.91 2.51 5.06
CA ASN A 89 12.83 2.63 6.52
C ASN A 89 12.13 1.46 7.20
N ARG A 90 11.80 0.39 6.47
CA ARG A 90 10.87 -0.68 6.92
C ARG A 90 11.22 -1.30 8.28
N ASP A 91 12.51 -1.42 8.59
CA ASP A 91 12.99 -2.02 9.85
C ASP A 91 12.79 -1.12 11.07
N ARG A 92 12.52 0.18 10.85
CA ARG A 92 12.32 1.21 11.88
C ARG A 92 10.86 1.64 12.01
N LEU A 93 9.99 1.17 11.12
CA LEU A 93 8.60 1.57 11.07
C LEU A 93 7.74 0.71 11.97
N VAL A 94 6.86 1.36 12.73
CA VAL A 94 5.71 0.70 13.32
C VAL A 94 4.59 0.70 12.29
N VAL A 95 3.94 -0.44 12.09
CA VAL A 95 2.78 -0.56 11.21
C VAL A 95 1.54 -0.77 12.06
N GLU A 96 0.51 -0.01 11.75
CA GLU A 96 -0.82 -0.20 12.31
C GLU A 96 -1.83 -0.33 11.18
N VAL A 97 -2.85 -1.15 11.42
CA VAL A 97 -3.92 -1.42 10.47
C VAL A 97 -5.27 -1.14 11.10
N LEU A 98 -6.18 -0.63 10.29
CA LEU A 98 -7.58 -0.45 10.65
C LEU A 98 -8.39 -1.31 9.68
N ILE A 99 -8.97 -2.38 10.21
CA ILE A 99 -9.72 -3.35 9.43
C ILE A 99 -11.19 -2.95 9.41
N VAL A 100 -11.77 -2.82 8.22
CA VAL A 100 -13.18 -2.44 8.02
C VAL A 100 -14.05 -3.61 7.55
N GLY A 101 -13.45 -4.74 7.16
CA GLY A 101 -14.16 -5.93 6.70
C GLY A 101 -13.36 -6.71 5.65
N SER A 102 -14.04 -7.46 4.79
CA SER A 102 -13.39 -8.28 3.73
C SER A 102 -14.13 -8.28 2.38
N ASP A 103 -15.34 -7.73 2.32
CA ASP A 103 -16.21 -7.75 1.15
C ASP A 103 -16.04 -6.53 0.22
N SER A 104 -16.96 -6.36 -0.73
CA SER A 104 -16.97 -5.22 -1.64
C SER A 104 -17.34 -3.89 -0.97
N ASP A 105 -18.19 -3.90 0.04
CA ASP A 105 -18.64 -2.68 0.73
C ASP A 105 -17.56 -2.16 1.67
N ALA A 106 -16.84 -3.05 2.34
CA ALA A 106 -15.62 -2.77 3.07
C ALA A 106 -14.59 -2.01 2.20
N ARG A 107 -14.49 -2.34 0.91
CA ARG A 107 -13.58 -1.60 -0.02
C ARG A 107 -14.07 -0.19 -0.29
N LYS A 108 -15.39 0.04 -0.37
CA LYS A 108 -15.95 1.38 -0.53
C LYS A 108 -15.69 2.21 0.73
N VAL A 109 -15.92 1.63 1.90
CA VAL A 109 -15.65 2.28 3.21
C VAL A 109 -14.18 2.64 3.34
N ALA A 110 -13.26 1.69 3.10
CA ALA A 110 -11.82 1.95 3.18
C ALA A 110 -11.35 3.08 2.24
N ARG A 111 -11.87 3.13 1.01
CA ARG A 111 -11.58 4.21 0.06
C ARG A 111 -12.12 5.56 0.54
N GLY A 112 -13.32 5.56 1.11
CA GLY A 112 -13.96 6.75 1.68
C GLY A 112 -13.22 7.31 2.88
N LEU A 113 -12.67 6.44 3.74
CA LEU A 113 -11.93 6.81 4.95
C LEU A 113 -10.54 7.39 4.69
N LYS A 114 -9.89 6.99 3.59
CA LYS A 114 -8.50 7.37 3.32
C LYS A 114 -8.27 8.88 3.36
N ARG A 115 -9.09 9.65 2.64
CA ARG A 115 -8.91 11.11 2.54
C ARG A 115 -9.15 11.83 3.89
N PRO A 116 -10.24 11.55 4.63
CA PRO A 116 -10.43 12.04 5.99
C PRO A 116 -9.25 11.71 6.92
N MET A 117 -8.80 10.45 6.95
CA MET A 117 -7.69 10.02 7.81
C MET A 117 -6.37 10.73 7.45
N VAL A 118 -6.07 10.89 6.16
CA VAL A 118 -4.91 11.68 5.71
C VAL A 118 -5.05 13.15 6.12
N HIS A 119 -6.25 13.72 6.06
CA HIS A 119 -6.45 15.12 6.48
C HIS A 119 -6.29 15.29 8.00
N HIS A 120 -6.78 14.32 8.78
CA HIS A 120 -6.71 14.31 10.23
C HIS A 120 -5.26 14.16 10.73
N HIS A 121 -4.53 13.16 10.22
CA HIS A 121 -3.18 12.83 10.66
C HIS A 121 -2.06 13.63 9.97
N ARG A 122 -2.35 14.25 8.83
CA ARG A 122 -1.39 15.00 8.00
C ARG A 122 -0.03 14.30 7.79
N PRO A 123 -0.03 13.03 7.34
CA PRO A 123 1.19 12.27 7.15
C PRO A 123 2.20 12.93 6.20
N GLU A 124 3.43 13.09 6.68
CA GLU A 124 4.51 13.80 5.96
C GLU A 124 4.79 13.25 4.57
N TRP A 125 4.75 11.92 4.39
CA TRP A 125 5.07 11.31 3.11
C TRP A 125 3.90 11.28 2.15
N THR A 126 2.65 11.28 2.65
CA THR A 126 1.45 11.11 1.82
C THR A 126 0.91 12.44 1.31
N VAL A 127 1.02 13.53 2.09
CA VAL A 127 0.54 14.85 1.67
C VAL A 127 1.62 15.53 0.81
N PRO A 128 1.37 15.83 -0.49
CA PRO A 128 2.39 16.44 -1.36
C PRO A 128 2.75 17.88 -1.00
N SER A 129 1.92 18.58 -0.20
CA SER A 129 1.99 20.03 0.00
C SER A 129 3.09 20.52 0.95
N LEU A 130 3.87 19.62 1.56
CA LEU A 130 5.01 20.01 2.42
C LEU A 130 6.34 20.09 1.67
N ARG A 131 6.35 20.03 0.32
CA ARG A 131 7.59 20.18 -0.45
C ARG A 131 7.55 21.30 -1.48
N PRO A 132 8.63 22.11 -1.60
CA PRO A 132 8.87 22.88 -2.81
C PRO A 132 8.93 21.90 -3.98
N GLN A 133 8.09 22.11 -4.99
CA GLN A 133 8.13 21.30 -6.20
C GLN A 133 9.49 21.52 -6.88
N LYS A 134 10.47 20.62 -6.66
CA LYS A 134 11.59 20.55 -7.60
C LYS A 134 11.00 20.14 -8.94
N ALA A 135 10.98 21.09 -9.87
CA ALA A 135 10.58 20.89 -11.26
C ALA A 135 11.21 19.59 -11.75
N LYS A 136 10.39 18.67 -12.27
CA LYS A 136 10.86 17.38 -12.76
C LYS A 136 11.79 17.62 -13.95
N ALA A 137 13.10 17.57 -13.73
CA ALA A 137 14.02 17.22 -14.80
C ALA A 137 13.61 15.83 -15.27
N ARG A 138 13.12 15.75 -16.50
CA ARG A 138 12.70 14.53 -17.17
C ARG A 138 13.95 13.67 -17.38
N GLN A 139 14.36 12.90 -16.37
CA GLN A 139 15.36 11.85 -16.55
C GLN A 139 14.77 10.83 -17.53
N LYS A 140 15.25 10.86 -18.78
CA LYS A 140 15.03 9.79 -19.75
C LYS A 140 15.42 8.49 -19.05
N ARG A 141 14.48 7.54 -18.95
CA ARG A 141 14.81 6.16 -18.58
C ARG A 141 15.88 5.71 -19.59
N PRO A 142 17.04 5.16 -19.17
CA PRO A 142 17.94 4.55 -20.12
C PRO A 142 17.15 3.46 -20.86
N ALA A 143 17.26 3.43 -22.18
CA ALA A 143 16.72 2.36 -22.99
C ALA A 143 17.27 1.05 -22.43
N ARG A 144 16.39 0.06 -22.21
CA ARG A 144 16.88 -1.31 -21.98
C ARG A 144 17.69 -1.70 -23.22
N PRO A 145 18.91 -2.24 -23.10
CA PRO A 145 19.54 -2.94 -24.21
C PRO A 145 18.58 -4.06 -24.63
N TYR A 146 18.20 -4.06 -25.89
CA TYR A 146 17.44 -5.16 -26.48
C TYR A 146 18.47 -6.10 -27.10
N ASP A 147 18.84 -7.15 -26.37
CA ASP A 147 19.93 -8.05 -26.77
C ASP A 147 19.51 -9.12 -27.80
N GLY A 148 18.38 -8.93 -28.49
CA GLY A 148 18.05 -9.67 -29.72
C GLY A 148 17.79 -11.18 -29.62
N VAL A 149 17.92 -11.82 -28.46
CA VAL A 149 17.68 -13.26 -28.33
C VAL A 149 16.19 -13.54 -28.09
N PHE A 150 15.48 -13.91 -29.16
CA PHE A 150 14.19 -14.58 -29.03
C PHE A 150 14.42 -16.04 -28.58
N PRO A 151 13.72 -16.55 -27.57
CA PRO A 151 13.77 -17.98 -27.26
C PRO A 151 13.10 -18.75 -28.40
N THR A 152 13.89 -19.49 -29.17
CA THR A 152 13.41 -20.45 -30.17
C THR A 152 12.58 -21.50 -29.45
N ILE A 153 11.27 -21.54 -29.72
CA ILE A 153 10.39 -22.59 -29.24
C ILE A 153 10.72 -23.85 -30.04
N ALA A 154 11.46 -24.77 -29.44
CA ALA A 154 11.69 -26.10 -30.01
C ALA A 154 10.35 -26.85 -30.07
N HIS A 155 9.86 -27.14 -31.28
CA HIS A 155 8.77 -28.06 -31.50
C HIS A 155 9.26 -29.49 -31.24
N ALA A 156 8.60 -30.19 -30.32
CA ALA A 156 8.81 -31.62 -30.09
C ALA A 156 8.26 -32.42 -31.29
N PRO A 157 9.00 -33.44 -31.78
CA PRO A 157 8.48 -34.32 -32.83
C PRO A 157 7.39 -35.25 -32.26
N VAL A 158 6.25 -35.27 -32.92
CA VAL A 158 5.17 -36.24 -32.70
C VAL A 158 5.61 -37.56 -33.31
N HIS A 159 5.90 -38.54 -32.46
CA HIS A 159 6.00 -39.94 -32.89
C HIS A 159 4.59 -40.49 -33.09
N THR A 160 4.19 -40.69 -34.35
CA THR A 160 3.06 -41.56 -34.68
C THR A 160 3.57 -43.00 -34.69
N ALA A 161 2.99 -43.83 -33.82
CA ALA A 161 3.19 -45.26 -33.79
C ALA A 161 2.05 -45.97 -34.54
N ALA A 162 2.44 -47.02 -35.28
CA ALA A 162 1.66 -48.10 -35.89
C ALA A 162 0.62 -47.74 -36.96
#